data_AF-Q5NHD4-F1
#
_entry.id   AF-Q5NHD4-F1
#
_cell.length_a   1.000
_cell.length_b   1.000
_cell.length_c   1.000
_cell.angle_alpha   90.00
_cell.angle_beta   90.00
_cell.angle_gamma   90.00
#
_symmetry.space_group_name_H-M   'P 1'
#
loop_
_entity.id
_entity.type
_entity.pdbx_description
1 polymer ?
#
loop_
_entity_poly.entity_id
_entity_poly.type
_entity_poly.pdbx_seq_one_letter_code
_entity_poly.pdbx_strand_id
1 'polypeptide(L)'
;MLDEPDSHIHLDNKKHIIDILEQYKDNRQFIVTTHSPTLTKCIKDLDNDNENRVYVLDNGKNISTAKTKQIEHLVGDFWNSQEQTVFLSSHKNMVLLAEGKHDKEHIINAWKHYKNDYPTLDFDVFSMDCAENISPLLTGLRTSEFQDRKKYVGIFDNDEAGINACNHTQVKYLKNKQSKKCKNKFFAITYSKPENYKEKHWTVENLLPLNKYESIYKKAIETHSFEAKKIDDISHDIQKRVKGMLADESKNYSKQDLIEFKKYLIF
;
A
#
# COMPACT_ATOMS: atom_id res chain seq x y z
N MET A 1 5.95 -18.40 -28.67
CA MET A 1 5.10 -17.80 -27.62
C MET A 1 5.06 -18.78 -26.46
N LEU A 2 5.24 -18.31 -25.24
CA LEU A 2 5.22 -19.13 -24.03
C LEU A 2 4.11 -18.60 -23.13
N ASP A 3 3.17 -19.47 -22.80
CA ASP A 3 2.02 -19.11 -21.97
C ASP A 3 2.21 -19.61 -20.53
N GLU A 4 2.31 -18.68 -19.60
CA GLU A 4 2.61 -18.93 -18.17
C GLU A 4 3.67 -20.02 -17.92
N PRO A 5 4.88 -19.92 -18.53
CA PRO A 5 5.89 -20.97 -18.46
C PRO A 5 6.44 -21.18 -17.03
N ASP A 6 6.13 -20.27 -16.10
CA ASP A 6 6.63 -20.23 -14.73
C ASP A 6 5.60 -20.60 -13.66
N SER A 7 4.38 -20.98 -14.06
CA SER A 7 3.23 -21.29 -13.19
C SER A 7 3.51 -22.35 -12.11
N HIS A 8 4.37 -23.32 -12.41
CA HIS A 8 4.73 -24.41 -11.50
C HIS A 8 6.23 -24.46 -11.14
N ILE A 9 6.94 -23.36 -11.39
CA ILE A 9 8.37 -23.25 -11.12
C ILE A 9 8.59 -22.54 -9.79
N HIS A 10 9.42 -23.12 -8.92
CA HIS A 10 9.81 -22.49 -7.67
C HIS A 10 10.40 -21.09 -7.92
N LEU A 11 10.11 -20.14 -7.04
CA LEU A 11 10.53 -18.73 -7.16
C LEU A 11 12.00 -18.58 -7.56
N ASP A 12 12.89 -19.29 -6.88
CA ASP A 12 14.34 -19.24 -7.11
C ASP A 12 14.77 -19.73 -8.50
N ASN A 13 13.98 -20.61 -9.11
CA ASN A 13 14.28 -21.21 -10.41
C ASN A 13 13.69 -20.42 -11.58
N LYS A 14 12.83 -19.42 -11.33
CA LYS A 14 12.18 -18.64 -12.41
C LYS A 14 13.19 -17.85 -13.23
N LYS A 15 14.31 -17.45 -12.64
CA LYS A 15 15.40 -16.77 -13.37
C LYS A 15 16.01 -17.64 -14.46
N HIS A 16 16.11 -18.96 -14.26
CA HIS A 16 16.67 -19.86 -15.26
C HIS A 16 15.86 -19.90 -16.56
N ILE A 17 14.55 -19.62 -16.50
CA ILE A 17 13.71 -19.48 -17.70
C ILE A 17 14.29 -18.37 -18.58
N ILE A 18 14.59 -17.22 -17.97
CA ILE A 18 15.15 -16.06 -18.65
C ILE A 18 16.56 -16.36 -19.18
N ASP A 19 17.41 -17.01 -18.37
CA ASP A 19 18.77 -17.39 -18.78
C ASP A 19 18.77 -18.31 -20.02
N ILE A 20 17.77 -19.20 -20.16
CA ILE A 20 17.60 -20.04 -21.34
C ILE A 20 17.14 -19.21 -22.54
N LEU A 21 16.17 -18.32 -22.37
CA LEU A 21 15.65 -17.49 -23.48
C LEU A 21 16.72 -16.54 -24.03
N GLU A 22 17.54 -15.96 -23.16
CA GLU A 22 18.67 -15.09 -23.51
C GLU A 22 19.67 -15.77 -24.45
N GLN A 23 19.93 -17.07 -24.30
CA GLN A 23 20.86 -17.84 -25.16
C GLN A 23 20.44 -17.89 -26.63
N TYR A 24 19.16 -17.63 -26.92
CA TYR A 24 18.60 -17.73 -28.26
C TYR A 24 18.08 -16.39 -28.81
N LYS A 25 18.34 -15.27 -28.11
CA LYS A 25 17.75 -13.95 -28.42
C LYS A 25 18.16 -13.38 -29.78
N ASP A 26 19.36 -13.70 -30.25
CA ASP A 26 19.92 -13.10 -31.49
C ASP A 26 19.15 -13.50 -32.75
N ASN A 27 18.44 -14.64 -32.71
CA ASN A 27 17.74 -15.19 -33.88
C ASN A 27 16.26 -15.50 -33.61
N ARG A 28 15.74 -15.18 -32.42
CA ARG A 28 14.37 -15.52 -32.02
C ARG A 28 13.73 -14.40 -31.22
N GLN A 29 12.48 -14.10 -31.55
CA GLN A 29 11.63 -13.27 -30.72
C GLN A 29 10.80 -14.16 -29.78
N PHE A 30 10.88 -13.87 -28.49
CA PHE A 30 10.07 -14.53 -27.47
C PHE A 30 8.96 -13.59 -27.01
N ILE A 31 7.73 -14.10 -26.97
CA ILE A 31 6.59 -13.47 -26.33
C ILE A 31 6.18 -14.38 -25.18
N VAL A 32 6.23 -13.84 -23.96
CA VAL A 32 5.92 -14.55 -22.71
C VAL A 32 4.74 -13.85 -22.05
N THR A 33 3.72 -14.63 -21.69
CA THR A 33 2.64 -14.18 -20.79
C THR A 33 2.91 -14.75 -19.40
N THR A 34 2.72 -13.94 -18.37
CA THR A 34 2.92 -14.37 -16.98
C THR A 34 2.14 -13.48 -16.03
N HIS A 35 1.66 -14.07 -14.94
CA HIS A 35 1.16 -13.33 -13.77
C HIS A 35 2.23 -13.16 -12.68
N SER A 36 3.45 -13.68 -12.86
CA SER A 36 4.48 -13.68 -11.83
C SER A 36 5.28 -12.38 -11.78
N PRO A 37 5.40 -11.75 -10.59
CA PRO A 37 6.19 -10.53 -10.45
C PRO A 37 7.68 -10.82 -10.62
N THR A 38 8.11 -12.00 -10.19
CA THR A 38 9.50 -12.44 -10.20
C THR A 38 9.99 -12.59 -11.63
N LEU A 39 9.20 -13.23 -12.50
CA LEU A 39 9.55 -13.36 -13.90
C LEU A 39 9.53 -11.99 -14.61
N THR A 40 8.51 -11.16 -14.34
CA THR A 40 8.46 -9.79 -14.84
C THR A 40 9.68 -8.97 -14.43
N LYS A 41 10.12 -9.07 -13.17
CA LYS A 41 11.32 -8.40 -12.66
C LYS A 41 12.57 -8.88 -13.39
N CYS A 42 12.76 -10.19 -13.55
CA CYS A 42 13.91 -10.73 -14.28
C CYS A 42 13.98 -10.24 -15.73
N ILE A 43 12.83 -10.03 -16.40
CA ILE A 43 12.80 -9.45 -17.76
C ILE A 43 13.19 -7.97 -17.73
N LYS A 44 12.69 -7.19 -16.75
CA LYS A 44 13.07 -5.78 -16.59
C LYS A 44 14.55 -5.59 -16.29
N ASP A 45 15.14 -6.48 -15.49
CA ASP A 45 16.59 -6.42 -15.18
C ASP A 45 17.46 -6.62 -16.44
N LEU A 46 16.90 -7.14 -17.54
CA LEU A 46 17.57 -7.24 -18.85
C LEU A 46 17.34 -6.02 -19.75
N ASP A 47 16.45 -5.11 -19.38
CA ASP A 47 16.14 -3.91 -20.17
C ASP A 47 17.23 -2.86 -19.93
N ASN A 48 18.17 -2.81 -20.88
CA ASN A 48 19.14 -1.71 -20.96
C ASN A 48 18.44 -0.46 -21.51
N ASP A 49 17.88 0.33 -20.59
CA ASP A 49 17.48 1.74 -20.63
C ASP A 49 16.58 2.31 -21.77
N ASN A 50 16.27 1.62 -22.88
CA ASN A 50 15.52 2.27 -23.98
C ASN A 50 14.40 1.46 -24.67
N GLU A 51 14.23 0.17 -24.40
CA GLU A 51 13.13 -0.63 -24.96
C GLU A 51 12.28 -1.20 -23.84
N ASN A 52 11.00 -0.82 -23.78
CA ASN A 52 10.09 -1.35 -22.77
C ASN A 52 9.66 -2.76 -23.19
N ARG A 53 10.29 -3.81 -22.64
CA ARG A 53 9.98 -5.21 -23.02
C ARG A 53 8.84 -5.83 -22.21
N VAL A 54 8.37 -5.12 -21.18
CA VAL A 54 7.21 -5.52 -20.37
C VAL A 54 5.98 -4.71 -20.76
N TYR A 55 4.95 -5.43 -21.18
CA TYR A 55 3.64 -4.88 -21.47
C TYR A 55 2.63 -5.41 -20.45
N VAL A 56 1.97 -4.48 -19.75
CA VAL A 56 0.92 -4.83 -18.80
C VAL A 56 -0.42 -4.81 -19.53
N LEU A 57 -1.14 -5.92 -19.49
CA LEU A 57 -2.47 -6.04 -20.07
C LEU A 57 -3.52 -6.05 -18.95
N ASP A 58 -4.56 -5.26 -19.12
CA ASP A 58 -5.72 -5.20 -18.23
C ASP A 58 -7.00 -5.08 -19.06
N ASN A 59 -7.97 -5.96 -18.80
CA ASN A 59 -9.21 -6.08 -19.59
C ASN A 59 -8.98 -6.10 -21.11
N GLY A 60 -7.96 -6.85 -21.55
CA GLY A 60 -7.57 -6.99 -22.96
C GLY A 60 -6.93 -5.75 -23.58
N LYS A 61 -6.59 -4.73 -22.78
CA LYS A 61 -5.96 -3.48 -23.23
C LYS A 61 -4.59 -3.30 -22.60
N ASN A 62 -3.66 -2.76 -23.37
CA ASN A 62 -2.34 -2.41 -22.88
C ASN A 62 -2.43 -1.18 -21.96
N ILE A 63 -1.95 -1.31 -20.72
CA ILE A 63 -1.75 -0.16 -19.84
C ILE A 63 -0.56 0.64 -20.39
N SER A 64 -0.80 1.91 -20.70
CA SER A 64 0.18 2.81 -21.32
C SER A 64 1.59 2.68 -20.70
N THR A 65 2.59 2.40 -21.53
CA THR A 65 4.00 2.30 -21.14
C THR A 65 4.51 3.57 -20.46
N ALA A 66 3.99 4.74 -20.84
CA ALA A 66 4.31 6.01 -20.19
C ALA A 66 3.80 6.06 -18.74
N LYS A 67 2.61 5.49 -18.45
CA LYS A 67 2.10 5.40 -17.07
C LYS A 67 2.92 4.43 -16.23
N THR A 68 3.29 3.29 -16.79
CA THR A 68 4.12 2.30 -16.10
C THR A 68 5.48 2.88 -15.71
N LYS A 69 6.18 3.53 -16.65
CA LYS A 69 7.46 4.22 -16.37
C LYS A 69 7.34 5.34 -15.35
N GLN A 70 6.25 6.12 -15.39
CA GLN A 70 6.00 7.16 -14.39
C GLN A 70 5.82 6.56 -12.99
N ILE A 71 5.03 5.48 -12.84
CA ILE A 71 4.84 4.83 -11.54
C ILE A 71 6.13 4.19 -11.04
N GLU A 72 6.87 3.48 -11.90
CA GLU A 72 8.18 2.91 -11.56
C GLU A 72 9.13 3.97 -10.99
N HIS A 73 9.24 5.12 -11.68
CA HIS A 73 10.08 6.22 -11.21
C HIS A 73 9.60 6.83 -9.89
N LEU A 74 8.28 6.89 -9.65
CA LEU A 74 7.72 7.49 -8.44
C LEU A 74 7.76 6.58 -7.22
N VAL A 75 7.73 5.27 -7.45
CA VAL A 75 7.66 4.26 -6.40
C VAL A 75 9.04 3.67 -6.08
N GLY A 76 9.97 3.66 -7.02
CA GLY A 76 11.29 3.05 -6.78
C GLY A 76 11.15 1.59 -6.34
N ASP A 77 11.84 1.22 -5.26
CA ASP A 77 11.97 -0.18 -4.82
C ASP A 77 10.92 -0.66 -3.81
N PHE A 78 10.05 0.22 -3.27
CA PHE A 78 9.12 -0.20 -2.20
C PHE A 78 7.87 -0.92 -2.71
N TRP A 79 7.48 -0.77 -3.98
CA TRP A 79 6.54 -1.71 -4.62
C TRP A 79 7.24 -2.57 -5.64
N ASN A 80 6.96 -3.86 -5.56
CA ASN A 80 7.34 -4.77 -6.64
C ASN A 80 6.46 -4.57 -7.89
N SER A 81 6.86 -5.20 -9.01
CA SER A 81 6.15 -5.05 -10.29
C SER A 81 4.68 -5.50 -10.25
N GLN A 82 4.32 -6.46 -9.39
CA GLN A 82 2.91 -6.85 -9.21
C GLN A 82 2.13 -5.75 -8.49
N GLU A 83 2.65 -5.20 -7.41
CA GLU A 83 1.98 -4.14 -6.65
C GLU A 83 1.75 -2.90 -7.51
N GLN A 84 2.75 -2.51 -8.31
CA GLN A 84 2.62 -1.42 -9.29
C GLN A 84 1.55 -1.73 -10.34
N THR A 85 1.50 -2.97 -10.82
CA THR A 85 0.47 -3.43 -11.78
C THR A 85 -0.93 -3.35 -11.17
N VAL A 86 -1.11 -3.84 -9.95
CA VAL A 86 -2.39 -3.80 -9.22
C VAL A 86 -2.83 -2.35 -8.98
N PHE A 87 -1.88 -1.45 -8.65
CA PHE A 87 -2.17 -0.03 -8.52
C PHE A 87 -2.67 0.61 -9.82
N LEU A 88 -1.97 0.32 -10.93
CA LEU A 88 -2.32 0.83 -12.26
C LEU A 88 -3.66 0.27 -12.78
N SER A 89 -3.93 -1.01 -12.56
CA SER A 89 -5.13 -1.73 -13.00
C SER A 89 -6.32 -1.59 -12.05
N SER A 90 -6.16 -0.92 -10.90
CA SER A 90 -7.29 -0.63 -10.02
C SER A 90 -8.39 0.08 -10.82
N HIS A 91 -9.61 -0.45 -10.78
CA HIS A 91 -10.78 0.17 -11.43
C HIS A 91 -11.60 1.00 -10.43
N LYS A 92 -11.14 1.08 -9.19
CA LYS A 92 -11.82 1.76 -8.10
C LYS A 92 -11.79 3.27 -8.30
N ASN A 93 -12.82 3.96 -7.85
CA ASN A 93 -12.92 5.42 -7.97
C ASN A 93 -11.94 6.16 -7.04
N MET A 94 -11.40 5.45 -6.05
CA MET A 94 -10.52 6.01 -5.04
C MET A 94 -9.40 5.03 -4.67
N VAL A 95 -8.22 5.57 -4.39
CA VAL A 95 -7.07 4.85 -3.86
C VAL A 95 -6.63 5.50 -2.55
N LEU A 96 -6.58 4.70 -1.49
CA LEU A 96 -5.99 5.08 -0.21
C LEU A 96 -4.54 4.59 -0.15
N LEU A 97 -3.62 5.49 0.18
CA LEU A 97 -2.21 5.19 0.42
C LEU A 97 -2.00 5.26 1.94
N ALA A 98 -1.78 4.10 2.55
CA ALA A 98 -1.61 3.95 3.99
C ALA A 98 -0.14 3.75 4.33
N GLU A 99 0.32 4.22 5.50
CA GLU A 99 1.74 4.18 5.85
C GLU A 99 2.31 2.77 5.83
N GLY A 100 1.62 1.80 6.44
CA GLY A 100 2.09 0.42 6.50
C GLY A 100 1.03 -0.63 6.23
N LYS A 101 1.48 -1.89 6.29
CA LYS A 101 0.60 -3.05 6.10
C LYS A 101 -0.50 -3.15 7.16
N HIS A 102 -0.21 -2.80 8.42
CA HIS A 102 -1.18 -2.90 9.51
C HIS A 102 -2.29 -1.85 9.36
N ASP A 103 -1.95 -0.64 8.91
CA ASP A 103 -2.93 0.39 8.53
C ASP A 103 -3.89 -0.11 7.47
N LYS A 104 -3.32 -0.67 6.38
CA LYS A 104 -4.09 -1.25 5.29
C LYS A 104 -5.06 -2.31 5.81
N GLU A 105 -4.59 -3.23 6.66
CA GLU A 105 -5.42 -4.28 7.23
C GLU A 105 -6.54 -3.73 8.11
N HIS A 106 -6.26 -2.79 9.01
CA HIS A 106 -7.27 -2.16 9.85
C HIS A 106 -8.35 -1.43 9.03
N ILE A 107 -7.95 -0.65 8.02
CA ILE A 107 -8.89 0.06 7.13
C ILE A 107 -9.76 -0.94 6.35
N ILE A 108 -9.15 -2.00 5.78
CA ILE A 108 -9.88 -3.02 5.03
C ILE A 108 -10.86 -3.78 5.95
N ASN A 109 -10.44 -4.12 7.17
CA ASN A 109 -11.30 -4.82 8.12
C ASN A 109 -12.48 -3.94 8.51
N ALA A 110 -12.24 -2.68 8.89
CA ALA A 110 -13.30 -1.72 9.16
C ALA A 110 -14.27 -1.58 7.97
N TRP A 111 -13.73 -1.43 6.75
CA TRP A 111 -14.52 -1.35 5.53
C TRP A 111 -15.46 -2.56 5.35
N LYS A 112 -14.96 -3.79 5.55
CA LYS A 112 -15.79 -5.01 5.43
C LYS A 112 -17.00 -4.96 6.36
N HIS A 113 -16.85 -4.43 7.57
CA HIS A 113 -17.96 -4.27 8.51
C HIS A 113 -18.93 -3.16 8.06
N TYR A 114 -18.42 -2.03 7.59
CA TYR A 114 -19.21 -0.85 7.21
C TYR A 114 -19.72 -0.84 5.76
N LYS A 115 -19.39 -1.87 4.94
CA LYS A 115 -19.72 -1.93 3.51
C LYS A 115 -21.20 -1.67 3.20
N ASN A 116 -22.11 -2.22 4.01
CA ASN A 116 -23.56 -2.04 3.83
C ASN A 116 -24.02 -0.62 4.18
N ASP A 117 -23.28 0.09 5.02
CA ASP A 117 -23.62 1.44 5.47
C ASP A 117 -23.19 2.49 4.41
N TYR A 118 -22.31 2.10 3.47
CA TYR A 118 -21.76 2.95 2.41
C TYR A 118 -21.71 2.20 1.06
N PRO A 119 -22.85 1.83 0.47
CA PRO A 119 -22.91 0.93 -0.69
C PRO A 119 -22.24 1.49 -1.96
N THR A 120 -22.07 2.80 -2.05
CA THR A 120 -21.43 3.48 -3.19
C THR A 120 -19.94 3.71 -3.00
N LEU A 121 -19.41 3.44 -1.79
CA LEU A 121 -17.99 3.65 -1.50
C LEU A 121 -17.20 2.49 -2.12
N ASP A 122 -16.24 2.84 -2.98
CA ASP A 122 -15.45 1.86 -3.71
C ASP A 122 -14.01 2.35 -3.86
N PHE A 123 -13.09 1.68 -3.16
CA PHE A 123 -11.69 2.07 -3.07
C PHE A 123 -10.77 0.86 -2.92
N ASP A 124 -9.51 1.05 -3.31
CA ASP A 124 -8.40 0.16 -2.95
C ASP A 124 -7.50 0.80 -1.90
N VAL A 125 -6.80 -0.02 -1.12
CA VAL A 125 -5.82 0.44 -0.11
C VAL A 125 -4.47 -0.19 -0.39
N PHE A 126 -3.43 0.64 -0.49
CA PHE A 126 -2.05 0.23 -0.70
C PHE A 126 -1.18 0.62 0.50
N SER A 127 -0.31 -0.30 0.93
CA SER A 127 0.74 -0.02 1.92
C SER A 127 1.88 0.69 1.22
N MET A 128 2.42 1.72 1.86
CA MET A 128 3.57 2.48 1.38
C MET A 128 4.86 2.13 2.11
N ASP A 129 4.81 1.17 3.03
CA ASP A 129 5.86 0.73 3.96
C ASP A 129 6.37 1.78 4.96
N CYS A 130 6.26 3.08 4.63
CA CYS A 130 6.42 4.18 5.57
C CYS A 130 5.70 5.47 5.11
N ALA A 131 5.53 6.41 6.05
CA ALA A 131 5.00 7.75 5.80
C ALA A 131 5.78 8.50 4.70
N GLU A 132 7.11 8.36 4.68
CA GLU A 132 8.00 9.10 3.79
C GLU A 132 7.80 8.74 2.31
N ASN A 133 7.25 7.55 2.01
CA ASN A 133 6.95 7.11 0.65
C ASN A 133 5.63 7.67 0.10
N ILE A 134 4.67 8.00 0.98
CA ILE A 134 3.37 8.58 0.54
C ILE A 134 3.59 9.95 -0.11
N SER A 135 4.41 10.81 0.50
CA SER A 135 4.52 12.22 0.09
C SER A 135 5.14 12.44 -1.28
N PRO A 136 6.26 11.80 -1.65
CA PRO A 136 6.81 11.84 -3.00
C PRO A 136 5.85 11.25 -4.02
N LEU A 137 5.20 10.12 -3.73
CA LEU A 137 4.25 9.51 -4.66
C LEU A 137 3.05 10.43 -4.93
N LEU A 138 2.39 10.95 -3.89
CA LEU A 138 1.27 11.89 -4.07
C LEU A 138 1.67 13.16 -4.81
N THR A 139 2.84 13.71 -4.48
CA THR A 139 3.35 14.91 -5.14
C THR A 139 3.64 14.62 -6.61
N GLY A 140 4.31 13.51 -6.90
CA GLY A 140 4.66 13.06 -8.23
C GLY A 140 3.46 12.75 -9.10
N LEU A 141 2.45 12.03 -8.58
CA LEU A 141 1.19 11.79 -9.30
C LEU A 141 0.46 13.10 -9.62
N ARG A 142 0.59 14.12 -8.76
CA ARG A 142 -0.03 15.43 -8.98
C ARG A 142 0.73 16.28 -10.00
N THR A 143 2.05 16.22 -10.02
CA THR A 143 2.89 17.09 -10.85
C THR A 143 3.28 16.48 -12.19
N SER A 144 3.17 15.16 -12.33
CA SER A 144 3.41 14.45 -13.59
C SER A 144 2.22 14.58 -14.55
N GLU A 145 2.41 14.16 -15.79
CA GLU A 145 1.34 14.02 -16.78
C GLU A 145 0.42 12.82 -16.50
N PHE A 146 0.42 12.29 -15.28
CA PHE A 146 -0.36 11.13 -14.89
C PHE A 146 -1.87 11.44 -14.90
N GLN A 147 -2.51 11.09 -16.03
CA GLN A 147 -3.94 11.24 -16.23
C GLN A 147 -4.69 10.00 -15.70
N ASP A 148 -5.32 10.19 -14.55
CA ASP A 148 -6.26 9.23 -13.95
C ASP A 148 -7.48 10.00 -13.41
N ARG A 149 -8.65 9.35 -13.46
CA ARG A 149 -9.93 9.87 -12.95
C ARG A 149 -10.13 9.58 -11.46
N LYS A 150 -9.30 8.71 -10.88
CA LYS A 150 -9.36 8.32 -9.47
C LYS A 150 -9.03 9.47 -8.53
N LYS A 151 -9.64 9.42 -7.34
CA LYS A 151 -9.17 10.18 -6.17
C LYS A 151 -8.03 9.43 -5.48
N TYR A 152 -7.02 10.14 -5.01
CA TYR A 152 -5.92 9.59 -4.22
C TYR A 152 -5.89 10.26 -2.85
N VAL A 153 -5.85 9.47 -1.79
CA VAL A 153 -5.80 9.97 -0.41
C VAL A 153 -4.65 9.31 0.32
N GLY A 154 -3.65 10.09 0.70
CA GLY A 154 -2.61 9.65 1.64
C GLY A 154 -3.10 9.78 3.07
N ILE A 155 -3.02 8.70 3.83
CA ILE A 155 -3.41 8.64 5.24
C ILE A 155 -2.14 8.41 6.06
N PHE A 156 -1.93 9.29 7.02
CA PHE A 156 -0.75 9.32 7.87
C PHE A 156 -1.12 9.11 9.34
N ASP A 157 -0.21 8.50 10.08
CA ASP A 157 -0.22 8.52 11.53
C ASP A 157 -0.15 9.97 12.03
N ASN A 158 -0.69 10.20 13.22
CA ASN A 158 -0.63 11.50 13.88
C ASN A 158 0.52 11.55 14.88
N ASP A 159 1.66 11.01 14.48
CA ASP A 159 2.93 11.16 15.18
C ASP A 159 3.78 12.25 14.49
N GLU A 160 4.99 12.48 14.99
CA GLU A 160 5.86 13.50 14.42
C GLU A 160 6.23 13.21 12.96
N ALA A 161 6.52 11.94 12.63
CA ALA A 161 6.90 11.51 11.30
C ALA A 161 5.74 11.67 10.30
N GLY A 162 4.55 11.15 10.62
CA GLY A 162 3.36 11.24 9.79
C GLY A 162 2.87 12.68 9.60
N ILE A 163 2.90 13.52 10.66
CA ILE A 163 2.57 14.95 10.53
C ILE A 163 3.55 15.65 9.59
N ASN A 164 4.85 15.41 9.76
CA ASN A 164 5.88 16.02 8.93
C ASN A 164 5.72 15.56 7.47
N ALA A 165 5.59 14.26 7.21
CA ALA A 165 5.37 13.72 5.88
C ALA A 165 4.10 14.32 5.25
N CYS A 166 2.98 14.34 5.96
CA CYS A 166 1.71 14.93 5.50
C CYS A 166 1.86 16.40 5.08
N ASN A 167 2.62 17.20 5.83
CA ASN A 167 2.88 18.60 5.50
C ASN A 167 3.68 18.77 4.19
N HIS A 168 4.56 17.83 3.85
CA HIS A 168 5.35 17.86 2.62
C HIS A 168 4.58 17.48 1.35
N THR A 169 3.38 16.90 1.46
CA THR A 169 2.57 16.43 0.30
C THR A 169 2.07 17.54 -0.62
N GLN A 170 2.08 18.81 -0.16
CA GLN A 170 1.46 19.97 -0.83
C GLN A 170 -0.05 19.82 -1.14
N VAL A 171 -0.68 18.71 -0.73
CA VAL A 171 -2.10 18.37 -0.92
C VAL A 171 -2.82 18.11 0.41
N LYS A 172 -2.22 18.58 1.51
CA LYS A 172 -2.79 18.48 2.85
C LYS A 172 -4.21 19.04 2.88
N TYR A 173 -5.16 18.22 3.33
CA TYR A 173 -6.53 18.62 3.51
C TYR A 173 -6.66 19.58 4.70
N LEU A 174 -7.29 20.72 4.47
CA LEU A 174 -7.53 21.74 5.49
C LEU A 174 -9.03 22.03 5.54
N LYS A 175 -9.69 21.65 6.65
CA LYS A 175 -11.14 21.86 6.88
C LYS A 175 -11.59 23.31 6.62
N ASN A 176 -10.73 24.29 6.89
CA ASN A 176 -11.04 25.73 6.78
C ASN A 176 -10.80 26.34 5.37
N LYS A 177 -10.35 25.56 4.37
CA LYS A 177 -10.12 26.03 2.99
C LYS A 177 -11.08 25.39 1.97
N GLN A 178 -12.33 25.16 2.38
CA GLN A 178 -13.37 24.54 1.53
C GLN A 178 -13.72 25.34 0.25
N SER A 179 -13.22 26.57 0.03
CA SER A 179 -13.81 27.47 -0.97
C SER A 179 -13.08 27.70 -2.28
N LYS A 180 -11.87 27.15 -2.57
CA LYS A 180 -11.18 27.47 -3.86
C LYS A 180 -10.45 26.35 -4.64
N LYS A 181 -10.44 25.08 -4.21
CA LYS A 181 -9.74 24.00 -4.98
C LYS A 181 -10.44 22.63 -4.97
N CYS A 182 -11.77 22.57 -5.02
CA CYS A 182 -12.52 21.32 -5.28
C CYS A 182 -12.40 20.81 -6.74
N LYS A 183 -11.22 20.95 -7.35
CA LYS A 183 -10.79 20.28 -8.58
C LYS A 183 -9.59 19.35 -8.35
N ASN A 184 -9.08 19.27 -7.11
CA ASN A 184 -7.91 18.45 -6.82
C ASN A 184 -8.33 17.01 -6.54
N LYS A 185 -7.79 16.06 -7.29
CA LYS A 185 -8.02 14.61 -7.11
C LYS A 185 -7.10 13.99 -6.04
N PHE A 186 -6.18 14.77 -5.47
CA PHE A 186 -5.18 14.33 -4.51
C PHE A 186 -5.41 14.99 -3.15
N PHE A 187 -5.34 14.19 -2.09
CA PHE A 187 -5.54 14.62 -0.70
C PHE A 187 -4.52 13.95 0.21
N ALA A 188 -4.15 14.63 1.29
CA ALA A 188 -3.38 14.06 2.39
C ALA A 188 -4.04 14.41 3.73
N ILE A 189 -4.21 13.42 4.59
CA ILE A 189 -4.86 13.52 5.90
C ILE A 189 -4.04 12.78 6.95
N THR A 190 -4.07 13.25 8.20
CA THR A 190 -3.65 12.43 9.33
C THR A 190 -4.87 11.77 9.97
N TYR A 191 -4.68 10.67 10.70
CA TYR A 191 -5.75 10.13 11.52
C TYR A 191 -6.27 11.22 12.48
N SER A 192 -7.59 11.38 12.50
CA SER A 192 -8.34 12.15 13.47
C SER A 192 -8.12 11.60 14.88
N LYS A 193 -8.19 12.51 15.85
CA LYS A 193 -8.04 12.16 17.27
C LYS A 193 -9.11 11.13 17.68
N PRO A 194 -8.71 9.98 18.26
CA PRO A 194 -9.67 9.02 18.82
C PRO A 194 -10.44 9.65 19.98
N GLU A 195 -11.68 9.22 20.17
CA GLU A 195 -12.49 9.68 21.31
C GLU A 195 -11.80 9.30 22.64
N ASN A 196 -11.80 10.22 23.60
CA ASN A 196 -11.15 10.05 24.91
C ASN A 196 -9.62 9.84 24.91
N TYR A 197 -8.95 10.01 23.77
CA TYR A 197 -7.49 9.95 23.70
C TYR A 197 -6.87 11.24 24.25
N LYS A 198 -5.91 11.15 25.18
CA LYS A 198 -5.35 12.34 25.85
C LYS A 198 -4.06 12.83 25.20
N GLU A 199 -3.26 11.91 24.69
CA GLU A 199 -1.94 12.25 24.15
C GLU A 199 -2.00 13.09 22.89
N LYS A 200 -0.89 13.79 22.63
CA LYS A 200 -0.71 14.64 21.45
C LYS A 200 -0.53 13.82 20.17
N HIS A 201 0.03 12.62 20.28
CA HIS A 201 0.40 11.77 19.15
C HIS A 201 -0.28 10.40 19.23
N TRP A 202 -0.72 9.90 18.08
CA TRP A 202 -1.38 8.59 17.96
C TRP A 202 -1.14 7.95 16.60
N THR A 203 -1.20 6.63 16.58
CA THR A 203 -1.08 5.79 15.39
C THR A 203 -2.40 5.09 15.09
N VAL A 204 -2.47 4.37 13.96
CA VAL A 204 -3.66 3.61 13.56
C VAL A 204 -4.18 2.66 14.65
N GLU A 205 -3.28 2.04 15.42
CA GLU A 205 -3.67 1.08 16.47
C GLU A 205 -4.43 1.77 17.62
N ASN A 206 -4.20 3.07 17.84
CA ASN A 206 -4.90 3.84 18.86
C ASN A 206 -6.35 4.20 18.47
N LEU A 207 -6.77 3.93 17.23
CA LEU A 207 -8.17 4.01 16.83
C LEU A 207 -8.99 2.81 17.34
N LEU A 208 -8.32 1.76 17.82
CA LEU A 208 -8.97 0.61 18.43
C LEU A 208 -9.26 0.86 19.92
N PRO A 209 -10.28 0.20 20.49
CA PRO A 209 -10.58 0.28 21.90
C PRO A 209 -9.41 -0.17 22.78
N LEU A 210 -9.19 0.55 23.88
CA LEU A 210 -8.07 0.30 24.81
C LEU A 210 -8.06 -1.14 25.35
N ASN A 211 -9.23 -1.71 25.64
CA ASN A 211 -9.33 -3.08 26.13
C ASN A 211 -8.85 -4.12 25.09
N LYS A 212 -9.07 -3.88 23.79
CA LYS A 212 -8.56 -4.73 22.71
C LYS A 212 -7.04 -4.60 22.62
N TYR A 213 -6.54 -3.36 22.65
CA TYR A 213 -5.10 -3.09 22.66
C TYR A 213 -4.40 -3.77 23.84
N GLU A 214 -4.92 -3.59 25.06
CA GLU A 214 -4.37 -4.18 26.29
C GLU A 214 -4.36 -5.71 26.26
N SER A 215 -5.47 -6.33 25.83
CA SER A 215 -5.57 -7.79 25.75
C SER A 215 -4.55 -8.40 24.79
N ILE A 216 -4.34 -7.77 23.62
CA ILE A 216 -3.35 -8.24 22.65
C ILE A 216 -1.93 -8.00 23.14
N TYR A 217 -1.68 -6.86 23.79
CA TYR A 217 -0.38 -6.56 24.37
C TYR A 217 0.05 -7.61 25.42
N LYS A 218 -0.86 -7.97 26.34
CA LYS A 218 -0.63 -9.03 27.33
C LYS A 218 -0.34 -10.38 26.67
N LYS A 219 -1.18 -10.79 25.71
CA LYS A 219 -1.01 -12.03 24.95
C LYS A 219 0.33 -12.06 24.19
N ALA A 220 0.78 -10.93 23.66
CA ALA A 220 2.06 -10.83 22.97
C ALA A 220 3.24 -11.05 23.92
N ILE A 221 3.19 -10.48 25.14
CA ILE A 221 4.21 -10.69 26.18
C ILE A 221 4.23 -12.14 26.65
N GLU A 222 3.06 -12.71 26.99
CA GLU A 222 2.94 -14.08 27.51
C GLU A 222 3.44 -15.13 26.51
N THR A 223 3.30 -14.85 25.22
CA THR A 223 3.74 -15.77 24.14
C THR A 223 5.10 -15.41 23.55
N HIS A 224 5.79 -14.39 24.08
CA HIS A 224 7.12 -14.01 23.62
C HIS A 224 8.19 -14.92 24.24
N SER A 225 9.07 -15.46 23.39
CA SER A 225 10.24 -16.19 23.86
C SER A 225 11.35 -15.19 24.18
N PHE A 226 11.63 -15.00 25.46
CA PHE A 226 12.72 -14.13 25.89
C PHE A 226 14.06 -14.82 25.62
N GLU A 227 14.83 -14.25 24.70
CA GLU A 227 16.20 -14.65 24.39
C GLU A 227 17.17 -13.59 24.94
N ALA A 228 18.46 -13.95 25.06
CA ALA A 228 19.51 -13.02 25.48
C ALA A 228 19.79 -11.99 24.36
N LYS A 229 18.90 -11.00 24.24
CA LYS A 229 18.99 -9.84 23.34
C LYS A 229 18.97 -8.54 24.16
N LYS A 230 19.26 -7.41 23.53
CA LYS A 230 19.10 -6.11 24.20
C LYS A 230 17.62 -5.87 24.49
N ILE A 231 17.34 -5.15 25.59
CA ILE A 231 15.97 -4.82 25.99
C ILE A 231 15.24 -4.06 24.88
N ASP A 232 15.93 -3.16 24.18
CA ASP A 232 15.34 -2.40 23.07
C ASP A 232 14.93 -3.31 21.90
N ASP A 233 15.74 -4.33 21.58
CA ASP A 233 15.42 -5.31 20.52
C ASP A 233 14.19 -6.15 20.89
N ILE A 234 14.12 -6.59 22.16
CA ILE A 234 12.96 -7.32 22.70
C ILE A 234 11.70 -6.46 22.64
N SER A 235 11.80 -5.20 23.05
CA SER A 235 10.69 -4.24 23.01
C SER A 235 10.21 -4.03 21.57
N HIS A 236 11.13 -3.86 20.62
CA HIS A 236 10.80 -3.72 19.21
C HIS A 236 10.11 -4.97 18.63
N ASP A 237 10.61 -6.17 18.95
CA ASP A 237 10.03 -7.44 18.53
C ASP A 237 8.60 -7.61 19.07
N ILE A 238 8.38 -7.28 20.36
CA ILE A 238 7.04 -7.31 20.98
C ILE A 238 6.12 -6.31 20.30
N GLN A 239 6.56 -5.06 20.08
CA GLN A 239 5.76 -4.05 19.40
C GLN A 239 5.33 -4.50 18.00
N LYS A 240 6.26 -5.02 17.20
CA LYS A 240 5.97 -5.54 15.85
C LYS A 240 4.96 -6.68 15.90
N ARG A 241 5.09 -7.58 16.88
CA ARG A 241 4.15 -8.69 17.09
C ARG A 241 2.77 -8.21 17.51
N VAL A 242 2.68 -7.23 18.41
CA VAL A 242 1.42 -6.61 18.84
C VAL A 242 0.69 -6.00 17.65
N LYS A 243 1.39 -5.23 16.81
CA LYS A 243 0.80 -4.63 15.60
C LYS A 243 0.21 -5.69 14.66
N GLY A 244 0.97 -6.77 14.41
CA GLY A 244 0.50 -7.89 13.59
C GLY A 244 -0.73 -8.58 14.18
N MET A 245 -0.68 -8.91 15.48
CA MET A 245 -1.79 -9.56 16.18
C MET A 245 -3.04 -8.69 16.22
N LEU A 246 -2.91 -7.37 16.42
CA LEU A 246 -4.04 -6.45 16.38
C LEU A 246 -4.69 -6.42 15.01
N ALA A 247 -3.89 -6.33 13.94
CA ALA A 247 -4.38 -6.31 12.58
C ALA A 247 -5.12 -7.60 12.22
N ASP A 248 -4.59 -8.76 12.62
CA ASP A 248 -5.24 -10.05 12.44
C ASP A 248 -6.54 -10.18 13.24
N GLU A 249 -6.53 -9.87 14.53
CA GLU A 249 -7.71 -9.99 15.39
C GLU A 249 -8.80 -8.99 15.03
N SER A 250 -8.45 -7.84 14.43
CA SER A 250 -9.42 -6.84 13.98
C SER A 250 -10.38 -7.33 12.90
N LYS A 251 -10.08 -8.45 12.23
CA LYS A 251 -11.00 -9.15 11.31
C LYS A 251 -12.27 -9.65 12.02
N ASN A 252 -12.18 -9.88 13.32
CA ASN A 252 -13.25 -10.46 14.15
C ASN A 252 -13.91 -9.43 15.08
N TYR A 253 -13.49 -8.17 15.00
CA TYR A 253 -14.04 -7.11 15.85
C TYR A 253 -15.45 -6.73 15.43
N SER A 254 -16.22 -6.18 16.37
CA SER A 254 -17.56 -5.68 16.06
C SER A 254 -17.48 -4.35 15.31
N LYS A 255 -18.59 -3.95 14.67
CA LYS A 255 -18.72 -2.59 14.08
C LYS A 255 -18.34 -1.50 15.09
N GLN A 256 -18.78 -1.64 16.34
CA GLN A 256 -18.56 -0.66 17.39
C GLN A 256 -17.09 -0.54 17.78
N ASP A 257 -16.35 -1.66 17.79
CA ASP A 257 -14.90 -1.65 18.04
C ASP A 257 -14.14 -0.90 16.94
N LEU A 258 -14.72 -0.74 15.74
CA LEU A 258 -14.10 -0.07 14.60
C LEU A 258 -14.74 1.29 14.29
N ILE A 259 -15.49 1.87 15.24
CA ILE A 259 -16.27 3.10 15.02
C ILE A 259 -15.41 4.29 14.62
N GLU A 260 -14.19 4.39 15.13
CA GLU A 260 -13.27 5.48 14.81
C GLU A 260 -12.86 5.49 13.33
N PHE A 261 -12.80 4.31 12.70
CA PHE A 261 -12.48 4.17 11.28
C PHE A 261 -13.59 4.68 10.37
N LYS A 262 -14.83 4.78 10.86
CA LYS A 262 -15.97 5.33 10.12
C LYS A 262 -15.68 6.73 9.57
N LYS A 263 -14.86 7.52 10.27
CA LYS A 263 -14.45 8.89 9.87
C LYS A 263 -13.72 8.92 8.52
N TYR A 264 -13.13 7.81 8.08
CA TYR A 264 -12.38 7.71 6.83
C TYR A 264 -13.14 6.98 5.70
N LEU A 265 -14.39 6.58 5.96
CA LEU A 265 -15.26 5.90 5.00
C LEU A 265 -16.34 6.84 4.42
N ILE A 266 -16.09 8.16 4.38
CA ILE A 266 -17.09 9.18 4.00
C ILE A 266 -16.55 10.11 2.87
N PHE A 267 -15.52 9.70 2.12
CA PHE A 267 -14.83 10.54 1.11
C PHE A 267 -15.44 10.50 -0.31
#